data_AF-A0A430BRH5-F1
#
_entry.id   AF-A0A430BRH5-F1
#
_cell.length_a   1.000
_cell.length_b   1.000
_cell.length_c   1.000
_cell.angle_alpha   90.00
_cell.angle_beta   90.00
_cell.angle_gamma   90.00
#
_symmetry.space_group_name_H-M   'P 1'
#
loop_
_entity.id
_entity.type
_entity.pdbx_description
1 polymer ?
#
loop_
_entity_poly.entity_id
_entity_poly.type
_entity_poly.pdbx_seq_one_letter_code
_entity_poly.pdbx_strand_id
1 'polypeptide(L)' 'MKIDYDRTLYKQRNRIERMFGQLKINRAIATRYDQLANSFLGMVHLATARYWLKFVHAA' A
#
# COMPACT_ATOMS: atom_id res chain seq x y z
N MET A 1 -8.36 -20.73 20.22
CA MET A 1 -7.30 -20.57 19.20
C MET A 1 -6.30 -19.57 19.75
N LYS A 2 -5.12 -20.03 20.21
CA LYS A 2 -4.09 -19.14 20.77
C LYS A 2 -3.21 -18.69 19.61
N ILE A 3 -3.31 -17.42 19.23
CA ILE A 3 -2.47 -16.85 18.17
C ILE A 3 -1.12 -16.54 18.83
N ASP A 4 -0.08 -17.26 18.44
CA ASP A 4 1.28 -17.02 18.93
C ASP A 4 1.78 -15.66 18.41
N TYR A 5 2.24 -14.79 19.30
CA TYR A 5 2.63 -13.43 18.96
C TYR A 5 4.11 -13.38 18.57
N ASP A 6 4.37 -13.49 17.27
CA ASP A 6 5.71 -13.30 16.74
C ASP A 6 6.00 -11.79 16.57
N ARG A 7 6.92 -11.29 17.41
CA ARG A 7 7.32 -9.88 17.45
C ARG A 7 8.03 -9.44 16.17
N THR A 8 8.70 -10.35 15.47
CA THR A 8 9.42 -10.05 14.22
C THR A 8 8.43 -9.87 13.07
N LEU A 9 7.43 -10.75 12.96
CA LEU A 9 6.34 -10.62 11.99
C LEU A 9 5.52 -9.37 12.26
N TYR A 10 5.24 -9.05 13.53
CA TYR A 10 4.52 -7.84 13.91
C TYR A 10 5.26 -6.56 13.49
N LYS A 11 6.60 -6.53 13.58
CA LYS A 11 7.41 -5.40 13.09
C LYS A 11 7.36 -5.26 11.56
N GLN A 12 7.36 -6.37 10.81
CA GLN A 12 7.27 -6.34 9.35
C GLN A 12 5.94 -5.76 8.86
N ARG A 13 4.85 -6.02 9.59
CA ARG A 13 3.52 -5.48 9.30
C ARG A 13 3.50 -3.94 9.23
N ASN A 14 4.27 -3.24 10.05
CA ASN A 14 4.37 -1.77 10.00
C ASN A 14 4.91 -1.26 8.64
N ARG A 15 5.77 -2.01 7.94
CA ARG A 15 6.22 -1.62 6.58
C ARG A 15 5.07 -1.68 5.59
N ILE A 16 4.27 -2.74 5.66
CA ILE A 16 3.09 -2.95 4.82
C ILE A 16 2.04 -1.86 5.11
N GLU A 17 1.76 -1.58 6.38
CA GLU A 17 0.81 -0.54 6.79
C GLU A 17 1.24 0.85 6.32
N ARG A 18 2.54 1.18 6.40
CA ARG A 18 3.07 2.44 5.86
C ARG A 18 2.91 2.54 4.35
N MET A 19 3.14 1.46 3.60
CA MET A 19 2.90 1.43 2.15
C MET A 19 1.42 1.71 1.83
N PHE A 20 0.48 1.05 2.52
CA PHE A 20 -0.94 1.31 2.34
C PHE A 20 -1.35 2.72 2.77
N GLY A 21 -0.73 3.28 3.82
CA GLY A 21 -0.91 4.67 4.23
C GLY A 21 -0.53 5.64 3.11
N GLN A 22 0.59 5.40 2.43
CA GLN A 22 1.02 6.21 1.27
C GLN A 22 0.09 6.04 0.07
N LEU A 23 -0.40 4.82 -0.20
CA LEU A 23 -1.38 4.60 -1.26
C LEU A 23 -2.69 5.37 -1.01
N LYS A 24 -3.12 5.44 0.25
CA LYS A 24 -4.34 6.16 0.68
C LYS A 24 -4.22 7.68 0.66
N ILE A 25 -3.02 8.26 0.48
CA ILE A 25 -2.87 9.70 0.21
C ILE A 25 -3.58 10.06 -1.10
N ASN A 26 -3.61 9.13 -2.06
CA ASN A 26 -4.41 9.29 -3.26
C ASN A 26 -5.88 9.06 -2.90
N ARG A 27 -6.61 10.17 -2.76
CA ARG A 27 -8.02 10.20 -2.37
C ARG A 27 -8.88 9.30 -3.27
N ALA A 28 -8.57 9.19 -4.56
CA ALA A 28 -9.23 8.29 -5.52
C ALA A 28 -9.11 6.80 -5.16
N ILE A 29 -7.96 6.39 -4.59
CA ILE A 29 -7.72 5.01 -4.14
C ILE A 29 -8.37 4.77 -2.78
N ALA A 30 -8.30 5.76 -1.87
CA ALA A 30 -8.80 5.64 -0.51
C ALA A 30 -10.32 5.47 -0.43
N THR A 31 -11.08 6.19 -1.27
CA THR A 31 -12.54 6.13 -1.30
C THR A 31 -13.07 5.11 -2.30
N ARG A 32 -12.21 4.48 -3.10
CA ARG A 32 -12.59 3.58 -4.21
C ARG A 32 -13.68 4.23 -5.07
N TYR A 33 -13.43 5.44 -5.55
CA TYR A 33 -14.38 6.14 -6.43
C TYR A 33 -14.59 5.43 -7.77
N ASP A 34 -13.60 4.64 -8.19
CA ASP A 34 -13.66 3.95 -9.47
C ASP A 34 -14.64 2.78 -9.41
N GLN A 35 -15.68 2.84 -10.25
CA GLN A 35 -16.71 1.79 -10.35
C GLN A 35 -16.19 0.56 -11.10
N LEU A 36 -15.13 0.70 -11.92
CA LEU A 36 -14.57 -0.38 -12.71
C LEU A 36 -13.35 -0.97 -12.00
N ALA A 37 -13.39 -2.29 -11.77
CA ALA A 37 -12.31 -2.99 -11.09
C ALA A 37 -10.94 -2.77 -11.79
N ASN A 38 -10.93 -2.75 -13.13
CA ASN A 38 -9.71 -2.57 -13.92
C ASN A 38 -9.07 -1.20 -13.73
N SER A 39 -9.87 -0.13 -13.72
CA SER A 39 -9.38 1.24 -13.57
C SER A 39 -8.88 1.49 -12.16
N PHE A 40 -9.56 0.94 -11.14
CA PHE A 40 -9.04 0.92 -9.76
C PHE A 40 -7.68 0.22 -9.67
N LEU A 41 -7.54 -0.95 -10.29
CA LEU A 41 -6.33 -1.76 -10.26
C LEU A 41 -5.17 -1.06 -11.00
N GLY A 42 -5.47 -0.38 -12.12
CA GLY A 42 -4.52 0.50 -12.81
C GLY A 42 -4.01 1.65 -11.95
N MET A 43 -4.90 2.32 -11.20
CA MET A 43 -4.52 3.37 -10.26
C MET A 43 -3.64 2.85 -9.12
N VAL A 44 -3.92 1.65 -8.61
CA VAL A 44 -3.07 0.98 -7.60
C VAL A 44 -1.68 0.69 -8.18
N HIS A 45 -1.58 0.16 -9.40
CA HIS A 45 -0.29 -0.09 -10.05
C HIS A 45 0.53 1.19 -10.24
N LEU A 46 -0.10 2.26 -10.73
CA LEU A 46 0.56 3.55 -10.91
C LEU A 46 1.06 4.14 -9.59
N ALA A 47 0.25 4.05 -8.53
CA ALA A 47 0.63 4.54 -7.20
C ALA A 47 1.79 3.72 -6.61
N THR A 48 1.77 2.40 -6.77
CA THR A 48 2.87 1.51 -6.36
C THR A 48 4.15 1.79 -7.16
N ALA A 49 4.06 1.97 -8.47
CA ALA A 49 5.20 2.31 -9.31
C ALA A 49 5.83 3.65 -8.93
N ARG A 50 5.01 4.67 -8.65
CA ARG A 50 5.49 5.97 -8.12
C ARG A 50 6.16 5.84 -6.76
N TYR A 51 5.60 5.02 -5.87
CA TYR A 51 6.20 4.74 -4.57
C TYR A 51 7.56 4.06 -4.73
N TRP A 52 7.66 3.09 -5.65
CA TRP A 52 8.91 2.39 -5.95
C TRP A 52 9.97 3.31 -6.55
N LEU A 53 9.59 4.19 -7.50
CA LEU A 53 10.50 5.19 -8.07
C LEU A 53 11.09 6.13 -7.01
N LYS A 54 10.27 6.56 -6.04
CA LYS A 54 10.76 7.36 -4.91
C LYS A 54 11.76 6.59 -4.05
N PHE A 55 11.53 5.30 -3.84
CA PHE A 55 12.46 4.45 -3.09
C PHE A 55 13.79 4.28 -3.84
N VAL A 56 13.75 4.01 -5.14
CA VAL A 56 14.96 3.81 -5.98
C VAL A 56 15.76 5.10 -6.15
N HIS A 57 15.10 6.25 -6.32
CA HIS A 57 15.78 7.53 -6.52
C HIS A 57 16.25 8.20 -5.21
N ALA A 58 15.70 7.78 -4.07
CA ALA A 58 16.13 8.26 -2.74
C ALA A 58 17.22 7.37 -2.11
N ALA A 59 17.64 6.30 -2.80
CA ALA A 59 18.74 5.43 -2.42
C ALA A 59 20.02 5.82 -3.18
#